data_AF-A0A7X1ZJT8-F1
#
_entry.id   AF-A0A7X1ZJT8-F1
#
_cell.length_a   1.000
_cell.length_b   1.000
_cell.length_c   1.000
_cell.angle_alpha   90.00
_cell.angle_beta   90.00
_cell.angle_gamma   90.00
#
_symmetry.space_group_name_H-M   'P 1'
#
loop_
_entity.id
_entity.type
_entity.pdbx_description
1 polymer ?
#
loop_
_entity_poly.entity_id
_entity_poly.type
_entity_poly.pdbx_seq_one_letter_code
_entity_poly.pdbx_strand_id
1 'polypeptide(L)'
;MREVIRVSAKRSLRERKFIKAYVENGGNATEAYLAVNPKVKRDSARVLGARLLAKVNVSVSELLDGLGVTDTYLGKILKEGLEASKVVSVVPIPPKPGKEGSPDLPEAGSKNVEFIDIPDYNVRVKYLDMAYKLKGKYKEEEKEGEGLKLEPLRVIIRSDGKDKKRED
;
A
#
# COMPACT_ATOMS: atom_id res chain seq x y z
N MET A 1 -0.21 2.77 27.09
CA MET A 1 -0.48 3.54 25.86
C MET A 1 0.19 4.90 26.03
N ARG A 2 1.33 5.17 25.36
CA ARG A 2 2.02 6.47 25.46
C ARG A 2 1.41 7.42 24.43
N GLU A 3 1.13 8.65 24.83
CA GLU A 3 0.64 9.68 23.92
C GLU A 3 1.68 9.94 22.82
N VAL A 4 1.31 9.66 21.57
CA VAL A 4 2.00 10.26 20.43
C VAL A 4 1.61 11.72 20.43
N ILE A 5 2.42 12.56 21.08
CA ILE A 5 2.19 13.99 21.15
C ILE A 5 2.13 14.52 19.71
N ARG A 6 0.92 14.83 19.23
CA ARG A 6 0.70 15.53 17.97
C ARG A 6 1.20 16.96 18.13
N VAL A 7 2.52 17.16 18.06
CA VAL A 7 3.16 18.48 18.03
C VAL A 7 2.95 19.10 16.65
N SER A 8 1.68 19.31 16.27
CA SER A 8 1.27 20.38 15.37
C SER A 8 1.35 21.71 16.13
N ALA A 9 2.54 21.99 16.69
CA ALA A 9 2.80 23.27 17.32
C ALA A 9 2.72 24.35 16.24
N LYS A 10 2.08 25.47 16.57
CA LYS A 10 1.82 26.59 15.66
C LYS A 10 3.12 27.12 15.04
N ARG A 11 3.55 26.55 13.92
CA ARG A 11 4.77 26.95 13.20
C ARG A 11 4.64 28.40 12.75
N SER A 12 5.69 29.18 12.97
CA SER A 12 5.75 30.58 12.54
C SER A 12 5.61 30.70 11.02
N LEU A 13 5.28 31.89 10.53
CA LEU A 13 5.23 32.15 9.08
C LEU A 13 6.58 31.88 8.39
N ARG A 14 7.69 32.13 9.10
CA ARG A 14 9.05 31.88 8.60
C ARG A 14 9.34 30.39 8.47
N GLU A 15 8.97 29.58 9.47
CA GLU A 15 9.17 28.12 9.45
C GLU A 15 8.29 27.47 8.36
N ARG A 16 7.04 27.90 8.20
CA ARG A 16 6.17 27.42 7.11
C ARG A 16 6.72 27.76 5.72
N LYS A 17 7.23 28.97 5.51
CA LYS A 17 7.92 29.35 4.26
C LYS A 17 9.18 28.51 4.03
N PHE A 18 9.93 28.19 5.08
CA PHE A 18 11.12 27.34 4.98
C PHE A 18 10.79 25.90 4.59
N ILE A 19 9.74 25.28 5.16
CA ILE A 19 9.31 23.93 4.75
C ILE A 19 8.93 23.91 3.27
N LYS A 20 8.13 24.88 2.82
CA LYS A 20 7.74 24.97 1.41
C LYS A 20 8.97 25.09 0.49
N ALA A 21 9.88 26.02 0.79
CA ALA A 21 11.13 26.16 0.06
C ALA A 21 12.03 24.92 0.15
N TYR A 22 11.99 24.16 1.25
CA TYR A 22 12.75 22.92 1.43
C TYR A 22 12.28 21.80 0.51
N VAL A 23 10.95 21.65 0.36
CA VAL A 23 10.36 20.71 -0.62
C VAL A 23 10.64 21.16 -2.05
N GLU A 24 10.43 22.45 -2.36
CA GLU A 24 10.69 23.03 -3.70
C GLU A 24 12.16 22.91 -4.12
N ASN A 25 13.11 22.97 -3.19
CA ASN A 25 14.55 22.78 -3.43
C ASN A 25 15.01 21.33 -3.21
N GLY A 26 14.13 20.33 -3.34
CA GLY A 26 14.48 18.90 -3.34
C GLY A 26 15.16 18.41 -2.05
N GLY A 27 14.84 19.01 -0.90
CA GLY A 27 15.46 18.67 0.38
C GLY A 27 16.78 19.40 0.68
N ASN A 28 17.15 20.43 -0.09
CA ASN A 28 18.36 21.22 0.21
C ASN A 28 18.09 22.33 1.25
N ALA A 29 18.49 22.09 2.49
CA ALA A 29 18.34 23.05 3.61
C ALA A 29 19.08 24.39 3.41
N THR A 30 20.15 24.40 2.61
CA THR A 30 20.93 25.64 2.36
C THR A 30 20.17 26.56 1.40
N GLU A 31 19.72 26.03 0.26
CA GLU A 31 18.96 26.80 -0.72
C GLU A 31 17.59 27.23 -0.16
N ALA A 32 16.91 26.34 0.58
CA ALA A 32 15.67 26.67 1.26
C ALA A 32 15.83 27.83 2.27
N TYR A 33 16.99 27.90 2.96
CA TYR A 33 17.26 28.99 3.89
C TYR A 33 17.58 30.30 3.16
N LEU A 34 18.29 30.24 2.03
CA LEU A 34 18.57 31.39 1.15
C LEU A 34 17.29 31.95 0.52
N ALA A 35 16.40 31.09 0.01
CA ALA A 35 15.11 31.48 -0.56
C ALA A 35 14.23 32.26 0.43
N VAL A 36 14.27 31.90 1.73
CA VAL A 36 13.54 32.60 2.79
C VAL A 36 14.32 33.82 3.32
N ASN A 37 15.65 33.82 3.25
CA ASN A 37 16.52 34.85 3.85
C ASN A 37 17.65 35.26 2.88
N PRO A 38 17.35 35.94 1.75
CA PRO A 38 18.30 36.16 0.65
C PRO A 38 19.48 37.08 1.01
N LYS A 39 19.43 37.78 2.14
CA LYS A 39 20.50 38.65 2.64
C LYS A 39 21.64 37.89 3.37
N VAL A 40 21.51 36.58 3.55
CA VAL A 40 22.47 35.76 4.32
C VAL A 40 23.51 35.14 3.40
N LYS A 41 24.80 35.21 3.79
CA LYS A 41 25.90 34.56 3.05
C LYS A 41 25.71 33.03 3.02
N ARG A 42 26.09 32.39 1.91
CA ARG A 42 25.91 30.95 1.66
C ARG A 42 26.47 30.05 2.78
N ASP A 43 27.64 30.38 3.31
CA ASP A 43 28.28 29.61 4.41
C ASP A 43 27.45 29.68 5.70
N SER A 44 26.95 30.87 6.03
CA SER A 44 26.04 31.06 7.17
C SER A 44 24.70 30.36 6.92
N ALA A 45 24.18 30.40 5.69
CA ALA A 45 22.94 29.72 5.32
C ALA A 45 23.04 28.19 5.44
N ARG A 46 24.21 27.58 5.19
CA ARG A 46 24.45 26.15 5.40
C ARG A 46 24.24 25.75 6.87
N VAL A 47 24.85 26.50 7.80
CA VAL A 47 24.75 26.24 9.25
C VAL A 47 23.34 26.56 9.77
N LEU A 48 22.79 27.70 9.38
CA LEU A 48 21.48 28.16 9.87
C LEU A 48 20.32 27.35 9.27
N GLY A 49 20.43 26.90 8.02
CA GLY A 49 19.48 26.01 7.37
C GLY A 49 19.42 24.64 8.04
N ALA A 50 20.57 24.02 8.31
CA ALA A 50 20.63 22.76 9.06
C ALA A 50 20.02 22.88 10.47
N ARG A 51 20.36 23.96 11.21
CA ARG A 51 19.78 24.26 12.53
C ARG A 51 18.26 24.49 12.46
N LEU A 52 17.77 25.17 11.42
CA LEU A 52 16.34 25.44 11.25
C LEU A 52 15.58 24.15 10.89
N LEU A 53 16.12 23.29 10.03
CA LEU A 53 15.53 21.99 9.71
C LEU A 53 15.38 21.11 10.97
N ALA A 54 16.44 21.00 11.78
CA ALA A 54 16.40 20.28 13.05
C ALA A 54 15.37 20.85 14.04
N LYS A 55 15.20 22.19 14.09
CA LYS A 55 14.19 22.84 14.93
C LYS A 55 12.76 22.58 14.46
N VAL A 56 12.54 22.58 13.15
CA VAL A 56 11.20 22.45 12.54
C VAL A 56 10.68 21.02 12.59
N ASN A 57 11.60 20.04 12.64
CA ASN A 57 11.33 18.61 12.77
C ASN A 57 10.20 18.14 11.83
N VAL A 58 10.43 18.28 10.53
CA VAL A 58 9.44 17.91 9.50
C VAL A 58 9.30 16.40 9.48
N SER A 59 8.07 15.89 9.62
CA SER A 59 7.83 14.45 9.51
C SER A 59 7.88 14.00 8.05
N VAL A 60 8.15 12.70 7.82
CA VAL A 60 8.15 12.12 6.47
C VAL A 60 6.78 12.31 5.80
N SER A 61 5.68 12.20 6.56
CA SER A 61 4.33 12.46 6.05
C SER A 61 4.16 13.89 5.52
N GLU A 62 4.65 14.90 6.24
CA GLU A 62 4.56 16.31 5.80
C GLU A 62 5.41 16.60 4.56
N LEU A 63 6.53 15.88 4.38
CA LEU A 63 7.32 15.95 3.15
C LEU A 63 6.59 15.29 1.98
N LEU A 64 5.96 14.13 2.19
CA LEU A 64 5.17 13.43 1.19
C LEU A 64 3.95 14.25 0.75
N ASP A 65 3.21 14.84 1.69
CA ASP A 65 2.12 15.79 1.42
C ASP A 65 2.61 16.98 0.59
N GLY A 66 3.76 17.56 0.97
CA GLY A 66 4.39 18.66 0.23
C GLY A 66 4.82 18.30 -1.20
N LEU A 67 5.21 17.04 -1.43
CA LEU A 67 5.53 16.49 -2.74
C LEU A 67 4.29 16.06 -3.55
N GLY A 68 3.08 16.22 -3.00
CA GLY A 68 1.82 15.84 -3.64
C GLY A 68 1.41 14.38 -3.44
N VAL A 69 2.19 13.58 -2.71
CA VAL A 69 1.88 12.19 -2.30
C VAL A 69 0.93 12.20 -1.10
N THR A 70 -0.19 12.91 -1.26
CA THR A 70 -1.25 13.03 -0.26
C THR A 70 -2.09 11.75 -0.19
N ASP A 71 -2.83 11.57 0.92
CA ASP A 71 -3.83 10.50 1.05
C ASP A 71 -4.83 10.47 -0.13
N THR A 72 -5.17 11.63 -0.70
CA THR A 72 -6.06 11.73 -1.85
C THR A 72 -5.42 11.26 -3.15
N TYR A 73 -4.11 11.46 -3.33
CA TYR A 73 -3.36 10.92 -4.46
C TYR A 73 -3.18 9.40 -4.32
N LEU A 74 -2.80 8.94 -3.14
CA LEU A 74 -2.68 7.52 -2.82
C LEU A 74 -4.01 6.78 -3.05
N GLY A 75 -5.14 7.37 -2.63
CA GLY A 75 -6.48 6.85 -2.87
C GLY A 75 -6.85 6.71 -4.36
N LYS A 76 -6.39 7.62 -5.23
CA LYS A 76 -6.59 7.51 -6.69
C LYS A 76 -5.80 6.33 -7.26
N ILE A 77 -4.51 6.23 -6.94
CA ILE A 77 -3.65 5.11 -7.39
C ILE A 77 -4.20 3.76 -6.92
N LEU A 78 -4.70 3.67 -5.69
CA LEU A 78 -5.38 2.46 -5.19
C LEU A 78 -6.66 2.14 -5.99
N LYS A 79 -7.48 3.13 -6.35
CA LYS A 79 -8.69 2.92 -7.16
C LYS A 79 -8.34 2.40 -8.56
N GLU A 80 -7.39 3.05 -9.23
CA GLU A 80 -6.91 2.65 -10.56
C GLU A 80 -6.34 1.22 -10.55
N GLY A 81 -5.54 0.89 -9.53
CA GLY A 81 -4.99 -0.45 -9.34
C GLY A 81 -6.03 -1.55 -9.03
N LEU A 82 -7.17 -1.20 -8.42
CA LEU A 82 -8.31 -2.11 -8.22
C LEU A 82 -9.16 -2.32 -9.49
N GLU A 83 -9.01 -1.45 -10.48
CA GLU A 83 -9.69 -1.51 -11.78
C GLU A 83 -8.79 -2.09 -12.89
N ALA A 84 -7.51 -2.38 -12.60
CA ALA A 84 -6.51 -2.88 -13.56
C ALA A 84 -6.99 -4.05 -14.45
N SER A 85 -6.73 -3.96 -15.76
CA SER A 85 -6.98 -4.99 -16.76
C SER A 85 -5.67 -5.49 -17.39
N LYS A 86 -5.75 -6.63 -18.07
CA LYS A 86 -4.72 -7.19 -18.94
C LYS A 86 -5.32 -7.54 -20.29
N VAL A 87 -4.58 -7.25 -21.35
CA VAL A 87 -4.97 -7.62 -22.71
C VAL A 87 -4.69 -9.12 -22.92
N VAL A 88 -5.69 -9.85 -23.38
CA VAL A 88 -5.55 -11.27 -23.77
C VAL A 88 -5.92 -11.44 -25.23
N SER A 89 -5.01 -12.03 -26.01
CA SER A 89 -5.27 -12.47 -27.37
C SER A 89 -6.09 -13.76 -27.35
N VAL A 90 -7.34 -13.69 -27.77
CA VAL A 90 -8.21 -14.85 -28.00
C VAL A 90 -8.22 -15.15 -29.49
N VAL A 91 -8.05 -16.42 -29.85
CA VAL A 91 -8.39 -16.90 -31.20
C VAL A 91 -9.82 -17.39 -31.12
N PRO A 92 -10.81 -16.72 -31.74
CA PRO A 92 -12.14 -17.27 -31.86
C PRO A 92 -12.03 -18.62 -32.56
N ILE A 93 -12.69 -19.63 -32.01
CA ILE A 93 -12.98 -20.86 -32.73
C ILE A 93 -14.40 -20.68 -33.25
N PRO A 94 -14.61 -20.30 -34.54
CA PRO A 94 -15.94 -20.37 -35.14
C PRO A 94 -16.57 -21.76 -34.91
N PRO A 95 -17.90 -21.89 -34.95
CA PRO A 95 -18.59 -23.17 -34.76
C PRO A 95 -18.14 -24.31 -35.71
N LYS A 96 -18.69 -25.51 -35.48
CA LYS A 96 -18.47 -26.85 -36.10
C LYS A 96 -17.27 -27.11 -37.04
N PRO A 97 -17.42 -27.77 -38.22
CA PRO A 97 -18.59 -27.77 -39.12
C PRO A 97 -19.53 -28.97 -38.98
N GLY A 98 -20.56 -28.99 -39.84
CA GLY A 98 -21.39 -30.15 -40.08
C GLY A 98 -21.94 -30.23 -41.50
N LYS A 99 -22.02 -31.46 -42.00
CA LYS A 99 -22.72 -31.83 -43.25
C LYS A 99 -24.21 -31.59 -43.06
N GLU A 100 -24.98 -31.36 -44.13
CA GLU A 100 -26.44 -31.15 -44.07
C GLU A 100 -27.11 -32.03 -43.00
N GLY A 101 -27.60 -31.40 -41.91
CA GLY A 101 -27.95 -32.07 -40.65
C GLY A 101 -27.01 -31.81 -39.45
N SER A 102 -25.96 -30.98 -39.60
CA SER A 102 -25.01 -30.60 -38.53
C SER A 102 -24.40 -29.20 -38.78
N PRO A 103 -23.86 -28.47 -37.78
CA PRO A 103 -23.68 -26.99 -37.83
C PRO A 103 -22.29 -26.44 -38.25
N ASP A 104 -22.22 -25.28 -38.93
CA ASP A 104 -21.12 -24.68 -39.74
C ASP A 104 -19.73 -24.32 -39.14
N LEU A 105 -18.73 -24.22 -40.05
CA LEU A 105 -17.23 -24.15 -40.02
C LEU A 105 -16.48 -23.03 -39.22
N PRO A 106 -15.14 -23.22 -39.01
CA PRO A 106 -14.09 -22.28 -39.42
C PRO A 106 -13.26 -22.79 -40.61
N GLU A 107 -12.91 -21.90 -41.54
CA GLU A 107 -11.86 -22.19 -42.53
C GLU A 107 -10.47 -22.27 -41.85
N ALA A 108 -9.65 -23.23 -42.28
CA ALA A 108 -8.31 -23.46 -41.74
C ALA A 108 -7.29 -22.44 -42.30
N GLY A 109 -7.35 -21.20 -41.84
CA GLY A 109 -6.36 -20.17 -42.22
C GLY A 109 -6.52 -18.80 -41.54
N SER A 110 -7.73 -18.44 -41.12
CA SER A 110 -8.00 -17.14 -40.49
C SER A 110 -7.57 -17.13 -39.02
N LYS A 111 -6.34 -16.66 -38.76
CA LYS A 111 -5.91 -16.21 -37.43
C LYS A 111 -6.58 -14.88 -37.08
N ASN A 112 -7.90 -14.90 -36.89
CA ASN A 112 -8.59 -13.81 -36.21
C ASN A 112 -8.06 -13.79 -34.78
N VAL A 113 -7.32 -12.74 -34.42
CA VAL A 113 -6.82 -12.54 -33.05
C VAL A 113 -7.60 -11.36 -32.48
N GLU A 114 -8.57 -11.67 -31.64
CA GLU A 114 -9.33 -10.68 -30.90
C GLU A 114 -8.61 -10.36 -29.60
N PHE A 115 -8.32 -9.08 -29.37
CA PHE A 115 -7.71 -8.60 -28.13
C PHE A 115 -8.82 -8.17 -27.18
N ILE A 116 -8.96 -8.88 -26.06
CA ILE A 116 -9.99 -8.63 -25.05
C ILE A 116 -9.32 -8.15 -23.76
N ASP A 117 -9.80 -7.05 -23.21
CA ASP A 117 -9.42 -6.58 -21.87
C ASP A 117 -10.11 -7.40 -20.79
N ILE A 118 -9.32 -8.17 -20.04
CA ILE A 118 -9.80 -9.02 -18.94
C ILE A 118 -9.28 -8.44 -17.61
N PRO A 119 -10.08 -8.40 -16.53
CA PRO A 119 -9.61 -8.04 -15.19
C PRO A 119 -8.31 -8.76 -14.78
N ASP A 120 -7.28 -7.99 -14.40
CA ASP A 120 -6.06 -8.59 -13.84
C ASP A 120 -6.20 -8.76 -12.32
N TYR A 121 -6.79 -9.89 -11.93
CA TYR A 121 -6.96 -10.25 -10.52
C TYR A 121 -5.63 -10.30 -9.74
N ASN A 122 -4.49 -10.62 -10.38
CA ASN A 122 -3.18 -10.68 -9.69
C ASN A 122 -2.69 -9.29 -9.31
N VAL A 123 -2.94 -8.29 -10.16
CA VAL A 123 -2.64 -6.88 -9.86
C VAL A 123 -3.65 -6.35 -8.85
N ARG A 124 -4.95 -6.56 -9.07
CA ARG A 124 -6.03 -6.08 -8.19
C ARG A 124 -5.90 -6.58 -6.74
N VAL A 125 -5.53 -7.85 -6.54
CA VAL A 125 -5.30 -8.42 -5.19
C VAL A 125 -4.14 -7.73 -4.47
N LYS A 126 -3.07 -7.34 -5.15
CA LYS A 126 -1.96 -6.59 -4.55
C LYS A 126 -2.40 -5.19 -4.11
N TYR A 127 -3.17 -4.49 -4.93
CA TYR A 127 -3.72 -3.18 -4.56
C TYR A 127 -4.75 -3.28 -3.42
N LEU A 128 -5.53 -4.36 -3.37
CA LEU A 128 -6.45 -4.64 -2.27
C LEU A 128 -5.73 -4.91 -0.95
N ASP A 129 -4.68 -5.74 -0.97
CA ASP A 129 -3.79 -6.00 0.18
C ASP A 129 -3.16 -4.69 0.71
N MET A 130 -2.58 -3.87 -0.16
CA MET A 130 -2.05 -2.55 0.22
C MET A 130 -3.12 -1.65 0.83
N ALA A 131 -4.34 -1.61 0.27
CA ALA A 131 -5.44 -0.81 0.81
C ALA A 131 -5.89 -1.29 2.20
N TYR A 132 -5.88 -2.60 2.48
CA TYR A 132 -6.20 -3.13 3.81
C TYR A 132 -5.07 -2.90 4.84
N LYS A 133 -3.80 -2.94 4.40
CA LYS A 133 -2.64 -2.55 5.24
C LYS A 133 -2.72 -1.09 5.64
N LEU A 134 -2.96 -0.18 4.69
CA LEU A 134 -3.13 1.26 4.95
C LEU A 134 -4.33 1.58 5.85
N LYS A 135 -5.41 0.78 5.78
CA LYS A 135 -6.57 0.89 6.67
C LYS A 135 -6.37 0.28 8.07
N GLY A 136 -5.18 -0.25 8.39
CA GLY A 136 -4.91 -0.92 9.67
C GLY A 136 -5.83 -2.12 9.94
N LYS A 137 -6.21 -2.85 8.89
CA LYS A 137 -7.12 -4.02 9.00
C LYS A 137 -6.40 -5.37 9.05
N TYR A 138 -5.10 -5.38 8.76
CA TYR A 138 -4.26 -6.53 9.12
C TYR A 138 -4.05 -6.56 10.63
N LYS A 139 -4.04 -7.76 11.21
CA LYS A 139 -3.49 -7.94 12.55
C LYS A 139 -2.02 -7.56 12.50
N GLU A 140 -1.55 -6.82 13.51
CA GLU A 140 -0.12 -6.70 13.74
C GLU A 140 0.40 -8.11 14.04
N GLU A 141 1.42 -8.56 13.31
CA GLU A 141 2.13 -9.78 13.67
C GLU A 141 2.80 -9.52 15.02
N GLU A 142 2.41 -10.29 16.04
CA GLU A 142 3.07 -10.26 17.33
C GLU A 142 4.54 -10.61 17.10
N LYS A 143 5.43 -9.64 17.36
CA LYS A 143 6.86 -9.88 17.26
C LYS A 143 7.23 -10.93 18.31
N GLU A 144 7.57 -12.14 17.86
CA GLU A 144 8.16 -13.16 18.71
C GLU A 144 9.46 -12.62 19.31
N GLY A 145 9.33 -12.12 20.53
CA GLY A 145 10.31 -11.24 21.17
C GLY A 145 10.20 -11.20 22.68
N GLU A 146 9.51 -12.18 23.28
CA GLU A 146 9.65 -12.61 24.68
C GLU A 146 8.97 -13.98 24.81
N GLY A 147 9.63 -14.95 25.44
CA GLY A 147 9.26 -16.36 25.33
C GLY A 147 7.89 -16.70 25.92
N LEU A 148 6.93 -17.06 25.06
CA LEU A 148 5.65 -17.64 25.45
C LEU A 148 5.90 -18.96 26.21
N LYS A 149 5.75 -18.92 27.54
CA LYS A 149 5.64 -20.12 28.37
C LYS A 149 4.34 -20.83 28.03
N LEU A 150 4.41 -21.78 27.12
CA LEU A 150 3.32 -22.72 26.85
C LEU A 150 3.07 -23.57 28.09
N GLU A 151 2.08 -23.22 28.90
CA GLU A 151 1.57 -24.13 29.91
C GLU A 151 0.89 -25.32 29.23
N PRO A 152 1.24 -26.58 29.59
CA PRO A 152 0.73 -27.75 28.88
C PRO A 152 -0.77 -27.93 29.14
N LEU A 153 -1.54 -27.88 28.05
CA LEU A 153 -2.98 -28.15 28.04
C LEU A 153 -3.30 -29.52 28.66
N ARG A 154 -3.92 -29.52 29.85
CA ARG A 154 -4.48 -30.74 30.45
C ARG A 154 -5.77 -31.15 29.73
N VAL A 155 -5.63 -32.06 28.77
CA VAL A 155 -6.78 -32.73 28.14
C VAL A 155 -7.39 -33.72 29.14
N ILE A 156 -8.54 -33.40 29.71
CA ILE A 156 -9.32 -34.32 30.54
C ILE A 156 -10.22 -35.15 29.62
N ILE A 157 -9.77 -36.35 29.24
CA ILE A 157 -10.60 -37.32 28.52
C ILE A 157 -11.59 -37.92 29.53
N ARG A 158 -12.88 -37.63 29.37
CA ARG A 158 -13.95 -38.36 30.07
C ARG A 158 -14.26 -39.63 29.29
N SER A 159 -13.98 -40.78 29.87
CA SER A 159 -14.39 -42.08 29.34
C SER A 159 -15.83 -42.39 29.79
N ASP A 160 -16.81 -42.22 28.91
CA ASP A 160 -18.17 -42.70 29.15
C ASP A 160 -18.20 -44.24 29.05
N GLY A 161 -17.98 -44.89 30.19
CA GLY A 161 -17.98 -46.34 30.31
C GLY A 161 -19.35 -46.95 30.04
N LYS A 162 -19.50 -47.65 28.92
CA LYS A 162 -20.57 -48.62 28.71
C LYS A 162 -20.06 -50.04 28.97
N ASP A 163 -19.92 -50.38 30.25
CA ASP A 163 -19.70 -51.77 30.63
C ASP A 163 -20.97 -52.60 30.41
N LYS A 164 -20.82 -53.68 29.64
CA LYS A 164 -21.85 -54.69 29.44
C LYS A 164 -22.00 -55.51 30.73
N LYS A 165 -23.13 -55.40 31.42
CA LYS A 165 -23.56 -56.48 32.33
C LYS A 165 -23.98 -57.70 31.50
N ARG A 166 -23.24 -58.78 31.64
CA ARG A 166 -23.79 -60.14 31.60
C ARG A 166 -24.29 -60.45 33.01
N GLU A 167 -25.44 -61.10 33.11
CA GLU A 167 -25.89 -61.88 34.26
C GLU A 167 -26.87 -62.93 33.68
N ASP A 168 -26.93 -64.09 34.33
CA ASP A 168 -27.26 -65.39 33.72
C ASP A 168 -28.76 -65.68 33.46
#